data_AF-A0A553NPP7-F1
#
_entry.id   AF-A0A553NPP7-F1
#
_cell.length_a   1.000
_cell.length_b   1.000
_cell.length_c   1.000
_cell.angle_alpha   90.00
_cell.angle_beta   90.00
_cell.angle_gamma   90.00
#
_symmetry.space_group_name_H-M   'P 1'
#
loop_
_entity.id
_entity.type
_entity.pdbx_description
1 polymer ?
#
loop_
_entity_poly.entity_id
_entity_poly.type
_entity_poly.pdbx_seq_one_letter_code
_entity_poly.pdbx_strand_id
1 'polypeptide(L)'
;MTIIAAQLTDCQDIFDLVNEAYEVEIGDDGLAFKNCARFSALNEVEECLDNTWIIRDENGILVGTVRAVSKEEGLILKYGVMVSTRRNNKEHQ
;
A
#
# COMPACT_ATOMS: atom_id res chain seq x y z
N MET A 1 4.12 10.46 13.51
CA MET A 1 4.30 9.36 12.54
C MET A 1 5.09 8.25 13.19
N THR A 2 4.63 7.01 13.04
CA THR A 2 5.29 5.80 13.57
C THR A 2 5.48 4.79 12.45
N ILE A 3 6.61 4.08 12.47
CA ILE A 3 6.90 2.98 11.55
C ILE A 3 7.01 1.71 12.39
N ILE A 4 6.16 0.73 12.12
CA ILE A 4 6.09 -0.53 12.87
C ILE A 4 5.95 -1.72 11.92
N ALA A 5 6.36 -2.90 12.38
CA ALA A 5 6.14 -4.13 11.63
C ALA A 5 4.63 -4.40 11.52
N ALA A 6 4.16 -4.72 10.31
CA ALA A 6 2.76 -5.03 10.06
C ALA A 6 2.33 -6.28 10.84
N GLN A 7 1.10 -6.25 11.34
CA GLN A 7 0.44 -7.35 12.02
C GLN A 7 -0.75 -7.83 11.20
N LEU A 8 -1.26 -9.03 11.54
CA LEU A 8 -2.45 -9.58 10.87
C LEU A 8 -3.64 -8.62 10.89
N THR A 9 -3.80 -7.86 11.99
CA THR A 9 -4.85 -6.85 12.14
C THR A 9 -4.75 -5.67 11.16
N ASP A 10 -3.59 -5.47 10.52
CA ASP A 10 -3.36 -4.39 9.56
C ASP A 10 -3.72 -4.79 8.12
N CYS A 11 -4.04 -6.07 7.85
CA CYS A 11 -4.21 -6.57 6.48
C CYS A 11 -5.31 -5.86 5.70
N GLN A 12 -6.45 -5.59 6.35
CA GLN A 12 -7.57 -4.91 5.71
C GLN A 12 -7.19 -3.48 5.31
N ASP A 13 -6.60 -2.72 6.25
CA ASP A 13 -6.13 -1.36 5.99
C ASP A 13 -5.09 -1.33 4.85
N ILE A 14 -4.17 -2.31 4.83
CA ILE A 14 -3.14 -2.44 3.78
C ILE A 14 -3.78 -2.78 2.43
N PHE A 15 -4.73 -3.72 2.40
CA PHE A 15 -5.44 -4.13 1.19
C PHE A 15 -6.14 -2.93 0.56
N ASP A 16 -6.89 -2.18 1.37
CA ASP A 16 -7.65 -1.00 0.93
C ASP A 16 -6.70 0.10 0.45
N LEU A 17 -5.68 0.44 1.24
CA LEU A 17 -4.70 1.49 0.89
C LEU A 17 -3.98 1.18 -0.42
N VAL A 18 -3.50 -0.06 -0.59
CA VAL A 18 -2.72 -0.44 -1.77
C VAL A 18 -3.61 -0.53 -2.99
N ASN A 19 -4.84 -1.03 -2.86
CA ASN A 19 -5.76 -1.07 -3.99
C ASN A 19 -6.25 0.31 -4.40
N GLU A 20 -6.62 1.19 -3.46
CA GLU A 20 -6.97 2.60 -3.70
C GLU A 20 -5.82 3.30 -4.44
N ALA A 21 -4.58 3.04 -4.02
CA ALA A 21 -3.42 3.62 -4.65
C ALA A 21 -3.07 3.07 -6.05
N TYR A 22 -3.56 1.88 -6.40
CA TYR A 22 -3.34 1.24 -7.70
C TYR A 22 -4.50 1.45 -8.68
N GLU A 23 -5.66 1.89 -8.18
CA GLU A 23 -6.80 2.32 -8.99
C GLU A 23 -6.46 3.65 -9.68
N VAL A 24 -5.80 3.54 -10.84
CA VAL A 24 -5.45 4.71 -11.65
C VAL A 24 -6.68 5.15 -12.43
N GLU A 25 -7.28 6.29 -12.06
CA GLU A 25 -8.21 7.00 -12.94
C GLU A 25 -7.47 7.56 -14.16
N ILE A 26 -8.02 7.29 -15.35
CA ILE A 26 -7.57 7.82 -16.63
C ILE A 26 -8.65 8.78 -17.13
N GLY A 27 -8.28 10.05 -17.27
CA GLY A 27 -9.12 11.10 -17.85
C GLY A 27 -9.30 10.97 -19.36
N ASP A 28 -10.25 11.76 -19.89
CA ASP A 28 -10.76 11.77 -21.27
C ASP A 28 -9.70 11.97 -22.40
N ASP A 29 -8.43 12.19 -22.07
CA ASP A 29 -7.36 12.50 -23.02
C ASP A 29 -6.56 11.26 -23.52
N GLY A 30 -7.06 10.05 -23.24
CA GLY A 30 -6.70 8.84 -23.98
C GLY A 30 -5.48 8.05 -23.50
N LEU A 31 -4.85 8.38 -22.37
CA LEU A 31 -3.81 7.53 -21.75
C LEU A 31 -3.80 7.63 -20.22
N ALA A 32 -4.36 6.63 -19.56
CA ALA A 32 -3.68 5.96 -18.44
C ALA A 32 -4.12 4.50 -18.44
N PHE A 33 -3.42 3.64 -17.71
CA PHE A 33 -3.81 2.25 -17.52
C PHE A 33 -3.25 1.82 -16.18
N LYS A 34 -4.16 1.49 -15.25
CA LYS A 34 -4.20 0.22 -14.51
C LYS A 34 -5.53 0.16 -13.77
N ASN A 35 -6.48 -0.50 -14.41
CA ASN A 35 -7.82 -0.74 -13.90
C ASN A 35 -7.89 -2.13 -13.24
N CYS A 36 -6.91 -2.42 -12.39
CA CYS A 36 -6.79 -3.69 -11.70
C CYS A 36 -6.25 -3.44 -10.30
N ALA A 37 -7.01 -3.90 -9.29
CA ALA A 37 -6.55 -3.99 -7.92
C ALA A 37 -5.18 -4.67 -7.86
N ARG A 38 -4.28 -4.15 -7.01
CA ARG A 38 -2.97 -4.78 -6.79
C ARG A 38 -3.12 -6.15 -6.16
N PHE A 39 -4.02 -6.24 -5.19
CA PHE A 39 -4.41 -7.45 -4.50
C PHE A 39 -5.82 -7.84 -4.93
N SER A 40 -5.98 -9.07 -5.39
CA SER A 40 -7.30 -9.58 -5.82
C SER A 40 -8.15 -10.01 -4.62
N ALA A 41 -7.51 -10.37 -3.51
CA ALA A 41 -8.15 -10.82 -2.30
C ALA A 41 -7.28 -10.52 -1.06
N LEU A 42 -7.91 -10.44 0.11
CA LEU A 42 -7.25 -10.09 1.38
C LEU A 42 -6.13 -11.06 1.76
N ASN A 43 -6.29 -12.36 1.46
CA ASN A 43 -5.30 -13.38 1.76
C ASN A 43 -3.96 -13.14 1.04
N GLU A 44 -3.95 -12.45 -0.10
CA GLU A 44 -2.71 -12.09 -0.79
C GLU A 44 -1.87 -11.08 0.02
N VAL A 45 -2.52 -10.27 0.87
CA VAL A 45 -1.85 -9.38 1.81
C VAL A 45 -1.28 -10.17 2.98
N GLU A 46 -2.04 -11.13 3.50
CA GLU A 46 -1.62 -12.00 4.60
C GLU A 46 -0.33 -12.76 4.22
N GLU A 47 -0.27 -13.32 3.00
CA GLU A 47 0.91 -13.99 2.44
C GLU A 47 2.13 -13.06 2.28
N CYS A 48 1.91 -11.75 2.28
CA CYS A 48 2.93 -10.73 2.10
C CYS A 48 3.32 -10.00 3.39
N LEU A 49 2.70 -10.30 4.53
CA LEU A 49 2.98 -9.65 5.82
C LEU A 49 4.44 -9.76 6.24
N ASP A 50 5.08 -10.89 5.93
CA ASP A 50 6.48 -11.11 6.24
C ASP A 50 7.35 -10.05 5.56
N ASN A 51 8.15 -9.35 6.38
CA ASN A 51 8.97 -8.21 5.96
C ASN A 51 8.16 -7.04 5.39
N THR A 52 6.96 -6.81 5.94
CA THR A 52 6.15 -5.61 5.69
C THR A 52 6.15 -4.69 6.91
N TRP A 53 6.36 -3.40 6.66
CA TRP A 53 6.23 -2.34 7.64
C TRP A 53 5.18 -1.35 7.22
N ILE A 54 4.47 -0.81 8.20
CA ILE A 54 3.44 0.20 8.00
C ILE A 54 3.84 1.52 8.61
N ILE A 55 3.33 2.60 8.01
CA ILE A 55 3.48 3.96 8.49
C ILE A 55 2.10 4.44 8.96
N ARG A 56 2.00 4.80 10.25
CA ARG A 56 0.80 5.44 10.79
C ARG A 56 1.05 6.91 11.10
N ASP A 57 0.05 7.75 10.87
CA ASP A 57 0.10 9.17 11.22
C ASP A 57 -0.05 9.37 12.74
N GLU A 58 -0.16 10.63 13.19
CA GLU A 58 -0.36 10.95 14.61
C GLU A 58 -1.72 10.53 15.17
N ASN A 59 -2.71 10.27 14.31
CA ASN A 59 -4.05 9.80 14.67
C ASN A 59 -4.15 8.26 14.63
N GLY A 60 -3.06 7.56 14.30
CA GLY A 60 -3.04 6.12 14.15
C GLY A 60 -3.59 5.63 12.80
N ILE A 61 -3.83 6.51 11.83
CA ILE A 61 -4.32 6.14 10.50
C ILE A 61 -3.18 5.57 9.68
N LEU A 62 -3.41 4.46 8.98
CA LEU A 62 -2.45 3.90 8.03
C LEU A 62 -2.31 4.82 6.82
N VAL A 63 -1.09 5.32 6.58
CA VAL A 63 -0.79 6.28 5.50
C VAL A 63 0.28 5.79 4.52
N GLY A 64 0.81 4.59 4.75
CA GLY A 64 1.79 3.97 3.86
C GLY A 64 2.19 2.57 4.28
N THR A 65 2.67 1.79 3.33
CA THR A 65 3.23 0.46 3.59
C THR A 65 4.48 0.21 2.73
N VAL A 66 5.43 -0.55 3.27
CA VAL A 66 6.67 -0.92 2.58
C VAL A 66 6.96 -2.38 2.82
N ARG A 67 7.25 -3.10 1.74
CA ARG A 67 7.63 -4.51 1.81
C ARG A 67 9.01 -4.72 1.24
N ALA A 68 9.84 -5.44 1.97
CA ALA A 68 11.11 -5.95 1.46
C ALA A 68 10.89 -7.33 0.85
N VAL A 69 11.38 -7.53 -0.38
CA VAL A 69 11.35 -8.84 -1.05
C VAL A 69 12.78 -9.21 -1.43
N SER A 70 13.27 -10.32 -0.88
CA SER A 70 14.55 -10.91 -1.27
C SER A 70 14.31 -11.95 -2.37
N LYS A 71 15.14 -11.98 -3.41
CA LYS A 71 15.17 -13.06 -4.41
C LYS A 71 16.56 -13.69 -4.36
N GLU A 72 16.65 -14.87 -3.76
CA GLU A 72 17.83 -15.75 -3.62
C GLU A 72 19.09 -15.12 -2.97
N GLU A 73 19.75 -15.93 -2.12
CA GLU A 73 21.06 -15.67 -1.49
C GLU A 73 21.25 -14.32 -0.73
N GLY A 74 20.27 -13.91 0.08
CA GLY A 74 20.50 -12.86 1.09
C GLY A 74 20.75 -11.44 0.55
N LEU A 75 20.53 -11.23 -0.75
CA LEU A 75 20.60 -9.92 -1.39
C LEU A 75 19.18 -9.35 -1.60
N ILE A 76 18.89 -8.24 -0.91
CA ILE A 76 17.66 -7.46 -1.12
C ILE A 76 17.78 -6.78 -2.50
N LEU A 77 17.11 -7.34 -3.51
CA LEU A 77 17.20 -6.87 -4.90
C LEU A 77 16.12 -5.87 -5.32
N LYS A 78 15.04 -5.67 -4.53
CA LYS A 78 13.98 -4.69 -4.83
C LYS A 78 13.30 -4.15 -3.58
N TYR A 79 13.26 -2.82 -3.46
CA TYR A 79 12.29 -2.14 -2.59
C TYR A 79 10.98 -1.99 -3.36
N GLY A 80 9.92 -2.64 -2.89
CA GLY A 80 8.57 -2.33 -3.31
C GLY A 80 8.05 -1.20 -2.44
N VAL A 81 8.09 0.05 -2.93
CA VAL A 81 7.38 1.16 -2.29
C VAL A 81 5.89 0.92 -2.54
N MET A 82 5.14 0.59 -1.49
CA MET A 82 3.69 0.45 -1.57
C MET A 82 3.04 1.69 -0.97
N VAL A 83 3.21 2.79 -1.71
CA VAL A 83 2.36 3.99 -1.77
C VAL A 83 2.13 4.77 -0.46
N SER A 84 2.10 6.10 -0.58
CA SER A 84 1.54 7.00 0.43
C SER A 84 0.47 7.84 -0.25
N THR A 85 -0.77 7.78 0.24
CA THR A 85 -1.80 8.75 -0.13
C THR A 85 -1.89 9.80 0.97
N ARG A 86 -1.58 11.06 0.62
CA ARG A 86 -2.00 12.20 1.45
C ARG A 86 -3.45 12.48 1.10
N ARG A 87 -4.40 12.16 1.98
CA ARG A 87 -5.75 12.76 1.92
C ARG A 87 -5.61 14.25 2.24
N ASN A 88 -5.50 15.10 1.23
CA ASN A 88 -5.94 16.48 1.37
C ASN A 88 -7.48 16.43 1.39
N ASN A 89 -8.06 16.51 2.58
CA ASN A 89 -9.46 16.90 2.72
C ASN A 89 -9.61 18.28 2.06
N LYS A 90 -10.05 18.32 0.80
CA LYS A 90 -10.75 19.51 0.31
C LYS A 90 -12.13 19.47 0.93
N GLU A 91 -12.24 20.19 2.03
CA GLU A 91 -13.51 20.58 2.64
C GLU A 91 -14.46 21.09 1.56
N HIS A 92 -15.68 20.56 1.56
CA HIS A 92 -16.80 21.17 0.87
C HIS A 92 -17.01 22.59 1.39
N GLN A 93 -16.87 23.58 0.51
CA GLN A 93 -17.64 24.83 0.52
C GLN A 93 -17.99 25.22 -0.92
#